data_AF-A0A453R9R6-F1
#
_entry.id   AF-A0A453R9R6-F1
#
_cell.length_a   1.000
_cell.length_b   1.000
_cell.length_c   1.000
_cell.angle_alpha   90.00
_cell.angle_beta   90.00
_cell.angle_gamma   90.00
#
_symmetry.space_group_name_H-M   'P 1'
#
loop_
_entity.id
_entity.type
_entity.pdbx_description
1 polymer ?
#
loop_
_entity_poly.entity_id
_entity_poly.type
_entity_poly.pdbx_seq_one_letter_code
_entity_poly.pdbx_strand_id
1 'polypeptide(L)'
;MEGNTWIGSLKLGEYSYDHFRELDLIKLYTTSLYFAIVTMATVGYGDIHAVNVREMIFVMIYVSFDMILGAYLIGNMTALIVKGSRTERFRDKMKEVIRYMNRNKLGKEIREQIKGHLRLQYESSYTEASVLQDIPISIRAKISQTLYKPYVESTPLFKGCSAEFIQQIV
;
A
#
# COMPACT_ATOMS: atom_id res chain seq x y z
N MET A 1 -43.74 25.64 0.37
CA MET A 1 -42.34 26.03 0.67
C MET A 1 -41.40 24.82 0.70
N GLU A 2 -41.88 23.60 0.98
CA GLU A 2 -41.03 22.40 1.08
C GLU A 2 -40.64 21.77 -0.29
N GLY A 3 -41.44 21.97 -1.34
CA GLY A 3 -41.20 21.39 -2.68
C GLY A 3 -40.07 22.02 -3.53
N ASN A 4 -39.48 23.15 -3.12
CA ASN A 4 -38.38 23.80 -3.86
C ASN A 4 -37.00 23.37 -3.32
N THR A 5 -36.86 22.07 -3.03
CA THR A 5 -35.61 21.48 -2.55
C THR A 5 -35.33 20.19 -3.31
N TRP A 6 -34.06 19.78 -3.35
CA TRP A 6 -33.63 18.54 -4.02
C TRP A 6 -34.42 17.29 -3.59
N ILE A 7 -34.88 17.26 -2.34
CA ILE A 7 -35.69 16.16 -1.81
C ILE A 7 -37.18 16.42 -1.96
N GLY A 8 -37.65 17.65 -1.73
CA GLY A 8 -39.07 17.98 -1.82
C GLY A 8 -39.62 17.96 -3.24
N SER A 9 -38.78 18.09 -4.26
CA SER A 9 -39.18 17.94 -5.67
C SER A 9 -39.04 16.50 -6.19
N LEU A 10 -38.56 15.57 -5.36
CA LEU A 10 -38.22 14.22 -5.81
C LEU A 10 -39.47 13.38 -6.04
N LYS A 11 -39.52 12.73 -7.20
CA LYS A 11 -40.51 11.72 -7.56
C LYS A 11 -39.80 10.44 -7.96
N LEU A 12 -40.00 9.38 -7.18
CA LEU A 12 -39.34 8.09 -7.40
C LEU A 12 -40.42 7.02 -7.62
N GLY A 13 -40.73 6.75 -8.89
CA GLY A 13 -41.87 5.90 -9.26
C GLY A 13 -43.19 6.51 -8.79
N GLU A 14 -43.97 5.75 -8.02
CA GLU A 14 -45.25 6.20 -7.45
C GLU A 14 -45.09 7.05 -6.16
N TYR A 15 -43.88 7.17 -5.63
CA TYR A 15 -43.62 7.92 -4.39
C TYR A 15 -43.29 9.38 -4.68
N SER A 16 -44.03 10.30 -4.03
CA SER A 16 -43.75 11.74 -4.02
C SER A 16 -43.20 12.16 -2.65
N TYR A 17 -42.17 13.00 -2.65
CA TYR A 17 -41.50 13.48 -1.43
C TYR A 17 -41.98 14.88 -1.00
N ASP A 18 -43.14 15.33 -1.47
CA ASP A 18 -43.68 16.67 -1.20
C ASP A 18 -43.81 17.00 0.30
N HIS A 19 -44.07 15.98 1.14
CA HIS A 19 -44.14 16.06 2.61
C HIS A 19 -43.04 15.21 3.27
N PHE A 20 -41.80 15.33 2.78
CA PHE A 20 -40.68 14.47 3.21
C PHE A 20 -40.44 14.45 4.73
N ARG A 21 -40.88 15.47 5.48
CA ARG A 21 -40.76 15.53 6.95
C ARG A 21 -41.60 14.49 7.69
N GLU A 22 -42.64 13.97 7.06
CA GLU A 22 -43.51 12.93 7.61
C GLU A 22 -43.09 11.53 7.16
N LEU A 23 -42.11 11.43 6.25
CA LEU A 23 -41.60 10.16 5.78
C LEU A 23 -40.72 9.47 6.82
N ASP A 24 -40.68 8.15 6.72
CA ASP A 24 -39.80 7.31 7.52
C ASP A 24 -38.32 7.71 7.34
N LEU A 25 -37.58 7.74 8.45
CA LEU A 25 -36.19 8.18 8.50
C LEU A 25 -35.28 7.29 7.66
N ILE A 26 -35.57 5.98 7.58
CA ILE A 26 -34.79 5.05 6.76
C ILE A 26 -34.87 5.44 5.29
N LYS A 27 -36.04 5.87 4.81
CA LYS A 27 -36.22 6.33 3.43
C LYS A 27 -35.40 7.60 3.18
N LEU A 28 -35.49 8.59 4.05
CA LEU A 28 -34.75 9.86 3.92
C LEU A 28 -33.24 9.63 3.94
N TYR A 29 -32.74 8.79 4.85
CA TYR A 29 -31.32 8.47 4.96
C TYR A 29 -30.83 7.69 3.73
N THR A 30 -31.60 6.70 3.27
CA THR A 30 -31.24 5.90 2.09
C THR A 30 -31.16 6.77 0.84
N THR A 31 -32.14 7.66 0.62
CA THR A 31 -32.16 8.59 -0.51
C THR A 31 -30.99 9.59 -0.43
N SER A 32 -30.70 10.12 0.76
CA SER A 32 -29.57 11.04 0.97
C SER A 32 -28.22 10.36 0.72
N LEU A 33 -28.06 9.13 1.22
CA LEU A 33 -26.85 8.34 1.03
C LEU A 33 -26.68 7.92 -0.43
N TYR A 34 -27.76 7.58 -1.12
CA TYR A 34 -27.76 7.31 -2.55
C TYR A 34 -27.25 8.52 -3.33
N PHE A 35 -27.78 9.72 -3.07
CA PHE A 35 -27.30 10.95 -3.70
C PHE A 35 -25.80 11.18 -3.47
N ALA A 36 -25.34 11.01 -2.23
CA ALA A 36 -23.92 11.17 -1.88
C ALA A 36 -23.03 10.15 -2.61
N ILE A 37 -23.40 8.87 -2.61
CA ILE A 37 -22.61 7.81 -3.27
C ILE A 37 -22.59 7.99 -4.79
N VAL A 38 -23.73 8.26 -5.42
CA VAL A 38 -23.82 8.46 -6.89
C VAL A 38 -23.02 9.66 -7.36
N THR A 39 -23.02 10.74 -6.56
CA THR A 39 -22.25 11.95 -6.85
C THR A 39 -20.76 11.72 -6.64
N MET A 40 -20.36 11.13 -5.50
CA MET A 40 -18.96 10.82 -5.18
C MET A 40 -18.37 9.81 -6.17
N ALA A 41 -19.16 8.84 -6.62
CA ALA A 41 -18.77 7.88 -7.65
C ALA A 41 -18.80 8.48 -9.07
N THR A 42 -19.15 9.76 -9.23
CA THR A 42 -19.23 10.49 -10.50
C THR A 42 -20.18 9.88 -11.53
N VAL A 43 -21.18 9.11 -11.08
CA VAL A 43 -22.17 8.45 -11.97
C VAL A 43 -23.22 9.46 -12.44
N GLY A 44 -23.78 10.24 -11.51
CA GLY A 44 -24.62 11.41 -11.81
C GLY A 44 -25.84 11.14 -12.68
N TYR A 45 -26.73 10.22 -12.29
CA TYR A 45 -27.96 9.91 -13.05
C TYR A 45 -28.88 11.12 -13.27
N GLY A 46 -28.82 12.14 -12.40
CA GLY A 46 -29.59 13.38 -12.50
C GLY A 46 -31.03 13.28 -11.98
N ASP A 47 -31.43 12.11 -11.49
CA ASP A 47 -32.68 11.85 -10.77
C ASP A 47 -32.80 12.69 -9.49
N ILE A 48 -31.68 12.90 -8.79
CA ILE A 48 -31.56 13.85 -7.68
C ILE A 48 -30.57 14.94 -8.07
N HIS A 49 -31.02 16.20 -8.03
CA HIS A 49 -30.22 17.36 -8.38
C HIS A 49 -30.64 18.59 -7.57
N ALA A 50 -29.77 19.60 -7.55
CA ALA A 50 -30.06 20.89 -6.92
C ALA A 50 -31.18 21.62 -7.67
N VAL A 51 -32.18 22.12 -6.94
CA VAL A 51 -33.36 22.79 -7.50
C VAL A 51 -33.32 24.29 -7.26
N ASN A 52 -32.59 24.72 -6.24
CA ASN A 52 -32.42 26.13 -5.89
C ASN A 52 -30.95 26.56 -5.89
N VAL A 53 -30.72 27.89 -5.97
CA VAL A 53 -29.36 28.46 -6.07
C VAL A 53 -28.48 28.08 -4.88
N ARG A 54 -29.05 27.95 -3.68
CA ARG A 54 -28.31 27.56 -2.47
C ARG A 54 -27.79 26.13 -2.59
N GLU A 55 -28.63 25.21 -3.04
CA GLU A 55 -28.25 23.82 -3.31
C GLU A 55 -27.24 23.73 -4.45
N MET A 56 -27.37 24.56 -5.50
CA MET A 56 -26.39 24.59 -6.59
C MET A 56 -25.01 24.96 -6.08
N ILE A 57 -24.90 25.99 -5.23
CA ILE A 57 -23.62 26.38 -4.60
C ILE A 57 -23.07 25.25 -3.73
N PHE A 58 -23.93 24.59 -2.94
CA PHE A 58 -23.51 23.45 -2.13
C PHE A 58 -22.96 22.31 -2.98
N VAL A 59 -23.69 21.91 -4.03
CA VAL A 59 -23.28 20.83 -4.94
C VAL A 59 -22.00 21.19 -5.68
N MET A 60 -21.81 22.45 -6.09
CA MET A 60 -20.55 22.90 -6.69
C MET A 60 -19.35 22.69 -5.76
N ILE A 61 -19.48 23.06 -4.49
CA ILE A 61 -18.42 22.87 -3.48
C ILE A 61 -18.21 21.38 -3.20
N TYR A 62 -19.31 20.63 -3.03
CA TYR A 62 -19.30 19.21 -2.74
C TYR A 62 -18.61 18.40 -3.84
N VAL A 63 -18.99 18.59 -5.11
CA VAL A 63 -18.37 17.93 -6.26
C VAL A 63 -16.90 18.33 -6.40
N SER A 64 -16.55 19.60 -6.14
CA SER A 64 -15.14 20.05 -6.17
C SER A 64 -14.30 19.30 -5.13
N PHE A 65 -14.84 19.08 -3.93
CA PHE A 65 -14.18 18.29 -2.89
C PHE A 65 -14.05 16.81 -3.30
N ASP A 66 -15.13 16.22 -3.84
CA ASP A 66 -15.12 14.83 -4.31
C ASP A 66 -14.08 14.59 -5.41
N MET A 67 -13.88 15.56 -6.32
CA MET A 67 -12.83 15.47 -7.33
C MET A 67 -11.42 15.43 -6.72
N ILE A 68 -11.16 16.27 -5.71
CA ILE A 68 -9.87 16.29 -5.00
C ILE A 68 -9.66 14.97 -4.25
N LEU A 69 -10.70 14.50 -3.55
CA LEU A 69 -10.66 13.24 -2.82
C LEU A 69 -10.44 12.05 -3.76
N GLY A 70 -11.16 12.01 -4.89
CA GLY A 70 -11.01 10.98 -5.92
C GLY A 70 -9.60 10.94 -6.50
N ALA A 71 -9.03 12.10 -6.84
CA ALA A 71 -7.65 12.20 -7.32
C ALA A 71 -6.64 11.72 -6.26
N TYR A 72 -6.84 12.07 -4.98
CA TYR A 72 -6.01 11.61 -3.88
C TYR A 72 -6.07 10.10 -3.70
N LEU A 73 -7.28 9.51 -3.71
CA LEU A 73 -7.47 8.07 -3.57
C LEU A 73 -6.81 7.30 -4.70
N ILE A 74 -7.04 7.71 -5.95
CA ILE A 74 -6.39 7.10 -7.13
C ILE A 74 -4.87 7.22 -7.03
N GLY A 75 -4.35 8.41 -6.68
CA GLY A 75 -2.91 8.62 -6.53
C GLY A 75 -2.28 7.69 -5.49
N ASN A 76 -2.94 7.50 -4.34
CA ASN A 76 -2.48 6.57 -3.30
C ASN A 76 -2.55 5.11 -3.77
N MET A 77 -3.63 4.71 -4.44
CA MET A 77 -3.73 3.36 -5.02
C MET A 77 -2.61 3.10 -6.04
N THR A 78 -2.34 4.05 -6.93
CA THR A 78 -1.24 3.96 -7.89
C THR A 78 0.11 3.89 -7.17
N ALA A 79 0.34 4.70 -6.13
CA ALA A 79 1.58 4.65 -5.35
C ALA A 79 1.79 3.28 -4.68
N LEU A 80 0.73 2.66 -4.16
CA LEU A 80 0.79 1.31 -3.60
C LEU A 80 1.11 0.25 -4.66
N ILE A 81 0.51 0.37 -5.86
CA ILE A 81 0.79 -0.53 -6.99
C ILE A 81 2.24 -0.36 -7.46
N VAL A 82 2.70 0.88 -7.65
CA VAL A 82 4.06 1.20 -8.12
C VAL A 82 5.13 0.82 -7.10
N LYS A 83 4.84 0.93 -5.79
CA LYS A 83 5.74 0.45 -4.75
C LYS A 83 6.11 -1.02 -5.00
N GLY A 84 5.20 -1.76 -5.65
CA GLY A 84 5.42 -3.09 -6.19
C GLY A 84 5.61 -4.11 -5.09
N SER A 85 5.25 -5.36 -5.36
CA SER A 85 5.61 -6.43 -4.42
C SER A 85 7.13 -6.68 -4.46
N ARG A 86 7.69 -7.19 -3.36
CA ARG A 86 9.08 -7.69 -3.35
C ARG A 86 9.31 -8.72 -4.46
N THR A 87 8.30 -9.56 -4.69
CA THR A 87 8.27 -10.56 -5.77
C THR A 87 8.39 -9.92 -7.15
N GLU A 88 7.68 -8.82 -7.38
CA GLU A 88 7.72 -8.07 -8.64
C GLU A 88 9.11 -7.48 -8.89
N ARG A 89 9.69 -6.80 -7.90
CA ARG A 89 11.06 -6.26 -7.98
C ARG A 89 12.09 -7.35 -8.26
N PHE A 90 11.98 -8.50 -7.60
CA PHE A 90 12.85 -9.64 -7.85
C PHE A 90 12.69 -10.18 -9.27
N ARG A 91 11.44 -10.33 -9.73
CA ARG A 91 11.13 -10.81 -11.08
C ARG A 91 11.73 -9.89 -12.14
N ASP A 92 11.66 -8.57 -11.94
CA ASP A 92 12.20 -7.60 -12.90
C ASP A 92 13.73 -7.61 -12.89
N LYS A 93 14.37 -7.66 -11.70
CA LYS A 93 15.83 -7.86 -11.59
C LYS A 93 16.28 -9.16 -12.28
N MET A 94 15.56 -10.26 -12.06
CA MET A 94 15.85 -11.56 -12.70
C MET A 94 15.74 -11.46 -14.23
N LYS A 95 14.73 -10.77 -14.77
CA LYS A 95 14.58 -10.54 -16.21
C LYS A 95 15.76 -9.76 -16.79
N GLU A 96 16.22 -8.70 -16.12
CA GLU A 96 17.37 -7.91 -16.54
C GLU A 96 18.66 -8.75 -16.57
N VAL A 97 18.88 -9.53 -15.52
CA VAL A 97 20.04 -10.44 -15.44
C VAL A 97 19.97 -11.48 -16.56
N ILE A 98 18.81 -12.10 -16.80
CA ILE A 98 18.63 -13.04 -17.93
C ILE A 98 18.95 -12.38 -19.27
N ARG A 99 18.48 -11.14 -19.49
CA ARG A 99 18.77 -10.37 -20.70
C ARG A 99 20.28 -10.13 -20.86
N TYR A 100 20.97 -9.76 -19.79
CA TYR A 100 22.42 -9.57 -19.79
C TYR A 100 23.17 -10.88 -20.13
N MET A 101 22.77 -11.99 -19.51
CA MET A 101 23.38 -13.31 -19.75
C MET A 101 23.17 -13.76 -21.21
N ASN A 102 22.00 -13.50 -21.77
CA ASN A 102 21.68 -13.79 -23.18
C ASN A 102 22.50 -12.96 -24.14
N ARG A 103 22.58 -11.64 -23.91
CA ARG A 103 23.35 -10.72 -24.75
C ARG A 103 24.84 -11.09 -24.81
N ASN A 104 25.41 -11.51 -23.69
CA ASN A 104 26.82 -11.88 -23.58
C ASN A 104 27.09 -13.38 -23.84
N LYS A 105 26.07 -14.15 -24.23
CA LYS A 105 26.20 -15.59 -24.53
C LYS A 105 26.90 -16.40 -23.43
N LEU A 106 26.59 -16.12 -22.16
CA LEU A 106 27.22 -16.84 -21.04
C LEU A 106 26.92 -18.34 -21.10
N GLY A 107 27.85 -19.18 -20.64
CA GLY A 107 27.67 -20.64 -20.56
C GLY A 107 26.61 -21.07 -19.53
N LYS A 108 26.11 -22.31 -19.67
CA LYS A 108 25.03 -22.85 -18.82
C LYS A 108 25.37 -22.83 -17.33
N GLU A 109 26.61 -23.17 -16.98
CA GLU A 109 27.05 -23.27 -15.58
C GLU A 109 27.00 -21.92 -14.85
N ILE A 110 27.63 -20.89 -15.42
CA ILE A 110 27.62 -19.52 -14.87
C ILE A 110 26.19 -18.99 -14.75
N ARG A 111 25.32 -19.29 -15.72
CA ARG A 111 23.91 -18.89 -15.67
C ARG A 111 23.18 -19.49 -14.46
N GLU A 112 23.39 -20.77 -14.18
CA GLU A 112 22.74 -21.43 -13.05
C GLU A 112 23.31 -20.93 -11.71
N GLN A 113 24.61 -20.65 -11.61
CA GLN A 113 25.21 -20.03 -10.44
C GLN A 113 24.61 -18.63 -10.17
N ILE A 114 24.49 -17.78 -11.20
CA ILE A 114 23.91 -16.44 -11.07
C ILE A 114 22.45 -16.51 -10.62
N LYS A 115 21.64 -17.38 -11.24
CA LYS A 115 20.23 -17.56 -10.86
C LYS A 115 20.09 -18.09 -9.42
N GLY A 116 20.92 -19.06 -9.03
CA GLY A 116 20.95 -19.63 -7.70
C GLY A 116 21.29 -18.58 -6.64
N HIS A 117 22.32 -17.78 -6.88
CA HIS A 117 22.68 -16.68 -5.98
C HIS A 117 21.56 -15.63 -5.86
N LEU A 118 20.93 -15.24 -6.98
CA LEU A 118 19.81 -14.30 -6.93
C LEU A 118 18.62 -14.86 -6.14
N ARG A 119 18.29 -16.15 -6.30
CA ARG A 119 17.23 -16.81 -5.52
C ARG A 119 17.54 -16.84 -4.04
N LEU A 120 18.77 -17.22 -3.66
CA LEU A 120 19.21 -17.19 -2.27
C LEU A 120 19.15 -15.77 -1.70
N GLN A 121 19.59 -14.75 -2.44
CA GLN A 121 19.46 -13.36 -2.01
C GLN A 121 18.00 -12.93 -1.81
N TYR A 122 17.08 -13.46 -2.63
CA TYR A 122 15.65 -13.23 -2.50
C TYR A 122 15.01 -14.04 -1.36
N GLU A 123 15.49 -15.22 -1.02
CA GLU A 123 14.98 -15.98 0.13
C GLU A 123 15.55 -15.42 1.44
N SER A 124 16.84 -15.10 1.44
CA SER A 124 17.61 -14.59 2.57
C SER A 124 17.62 -13.06 2.71
N SER A 125 16.61 -12.30 2.26
CA SER A 125 16.66 -10.82 2.36
C SER A 125 16.60 -10.25 3.79
N TYR A 126 16.73 -11.09 4.82
CA TYR A 126 17.31 -10.69 6.11
C TYR A 126 18.83 -10.88 6.07
N THR A 127 19.51 -10.32 5.07
CA THR A 127 20.97 -10.35 5.05
C THR A 127 21.42 -9.39 6.15
N GLU A 128 21.86 -9.98 7.27
CA GLU A 128 22.24 -9.37 8.56
C GLU A 128 22.94 -8.02 8.40
N ALA A 129 23.84 -7.89 7.42
CA ALA A 129 24.62 -6.68 7.23
C ALA A 129 23.78 -5.42 6.96
N SER A 130 22.69 -5.51 6.19
CA SER A 130 21.89 -4.32 5.82
C SER A 130 20.94 -3.87 6.93
N VAL A 131 20.33 -4.83 7.64
CA VAL A 131 19.41 -4.54 8.75
C VAL A 131 20.17 -4.00 9.97
N LEU A 132 21.42 -4.44 10.16
CA LEU A 132 22.25 -4.00 11.27
C LEU A 132 22.93 -2.64 11.02
N GLN A 133 22.97 -2.13 9.78
CA GLN A 133 23.70 -0.89 9.45
C GLN A 133 23.15 0.35 10.17
N ASP A 134 21.85 0.42 10.39
CA ASP A 134 21.20 1.54 11.09
C ASP A 134 21.30 1.42 12.62
N ILE A 135 21.85 0.30 13.13
CA ILE A 135 21.98 0.02 14.55
C ILE A 135 23.36 0.52 15.05
N PRO A 136 23.42 1.20 16.22
CA PRO A 136 24.68 1.61 16.83
C PRO A 136 25.69 0.46 16.99
N ILE A 137 26.98 0.76 16.85
CA ILE A 137 28.08 -0.21 16.93
C ILE A 137 28.02 -1.04 18.21
N SER A 138 27.69 -0.43 19.35
CA SER A 138 27.62 -1.11 20.65
C SER A 138 26.53 -2.19 20.69
N ILE A 139 25.37 -1.94 20.08
CA ILE A 139 24.27 -2.91 20.03
C ILE A 139 24.57 -3.99 19.00
N ARG A 140 25.17 -3.64 17.85
CA ARG A 140 25.66 -4.64 16.88
C ARG A 140 26.63 -5.62 17.51
N ALA A 141 27.64 -5.13 18.24
CA ALA A 141 28.60 -5.98 18.94
C ALA A 141 27.90 -6.92 19.95
N LYS A 142 26.88 -6.42 20.66
CA LYS A 142 26.09 -7.24 21.59
C LYS A 142 25.25 -8.32 20.88
N ILE A 143 24.68 -7.98 19.72
CA ILE A 143 23.95 -8.92 18.86
C ILE A 143 24.91 -10.01 18.37
N SER A 144 26.05 -9.63 17.78
CA SER A 144 27.08 -10.59 17.35
C SER A 144 27.51 -11.50 18.49
N GLN A 145 27.78 -10.95 19.68
CA GLN A 145 28.17 -11.73 20.86
C GLN A 145 27.10 -12.73 21.29
N THR A 146 25.82 -12.40 21.11
CA THR A 146 24.73 -13.30 21.46
C THR A 146 24.56 -14.40 20.41
N LEU A 147 24.73 -14.07 19.13
CA LEU A 147 24.53 -15.00 18.02
C LEU A 147 25.71 -15.95 17.83
N TYR A 148 26.95 -15.44 17.82
CA TYR A 148 28.10 -16.23 17.35
C TYR A 148 28.98 -16.77 18.47
N LYS A 149 28.95 -16.20 19.69
CA LYS A 149 29.82 -16.64 20.80
C LYS A 149 29.70 -18.14 21.12
N PRO A 150 28.51 -18.76 21.19
CA PRO A 150 28.41 -20.20 21.47
C PRO A 150 29.05 -21.08 20.36
N TYR A 151 29.01 -20.62 19.12
CA TYR A 151 29.60 -21.32 17.98
C TYR A 151 31.13 -21.16 17.94
N VAL A 152 31.64 -19.98 18.30
CA VAL A 152 33.09 -19.73 18.40
C VAL A 152 33.69 -20.54 19.54
N GLU A 153 33.06 -20.55 20.72
CA GLU A 153 33.55 -21.29 21.90
C GLU A 153 33.49 -22.82 21.73
N SER A 154 32.54 -23.33 20.94
CA SER A 154 32.45 -24.76 20.63
C SER A 154 33.46 -25.24 19.58
N THR A 155 34.13 -24.32 18.89
CA THR A 155 35.09 -24.66 17.83
C THR A 155 36.47 -24.97 18.44
N PRO A 156 37.09 -26.14 18.15
CA PRO A 156 38.38 -26.54 18.73
C PRO A 156 39.53 -25.55 18.54
N LEU A 157 39.48 -24.76 17.46
CA LEU A 157 40.49 -23.74 17.13
C LEU A 157 40.62 -22.66 18.22
N PHE A 158 39.54 -22.37 18.96
CA PHE A 158 39.51 -21.31 19.98
C PHE A 158 39.58 -21.85 21.41
N LYS A 159 39.84 -23.15 21.60
CA LYS A 159 39.99 -23.74 22.94
C LYS A 159 41.25 -23.19 23.62
N GLY A 160 41.08 -22.59 24.79
CA GLY A 160 42.16 -22.01 25.58
C GLY A 160 42.48 -20.54 25.27
N CYS A 161 41.76 -19.92 24.33
CA CYS A 161 41.84 -18.47 24.11
C CYS A 161 41.20 -17.69 25.27
N SER A 162 41.69 -16.47 25.54
CA SER A 162 41.08 -15.60 26.55
C SER A 162 39.68 -15.15 26.12
N ALA A 163 38.81 -14.88 27.10
CA ALA A 163 37.46 -14.38 26.86
C ALA A 163 37.48 -13.04 26.09
N GLU A 164 38.48 -12.21 26.33
CA GLU A 164 38.69 -10.92 25.64
C GLU A 164 38.99 -11.11 24.15
N PHE A 165 39.80 -12.12 23.80
CA PHE A 165 40.11 -12.45 22.42
C PHE A 165 38.88 -12.97 21.67
N ILE A 166 38.10 -13.86 22.31
CA ILE A 166 36.84 -14.37 21.76
C ILE A 166 35.84 -13.22 21.56
N GLN A 167 35.82 -12.25 22.48
CA GLN A 167 34.93 -11.09 22.40
C GLN A 167 35.32 -10.09 21.30
N GLN A 168 36.59 -10.04 20.88
CA GLN A 168 37.04 -9.21 19.76
C GLN A 168 36.80 -9.85 18.39
N ILE A 169 36.71 -11.18 18.32
CA ILE A 169 36.45 -11.93 17.08
C ILE A 169 34.97 -11.86 16.68
N VAL A 170 34.09 -11.77 17.67
CA VAL A 170 32.63 -11.77 17.51
C VAL A 170 32.07 -10.36 17.44
#